data_AF-D0CFJ3-F1
#
_entry.id   AF-D0CFJ3-F1
#
_cell.length_a   1.000
_cell.length_b   1.000
_cell.length_c   1.000
_cell.angle_alpha   90.00
_cell.angle_beta   90.00
_cell.angle_gamma   90.00
#
_symmetry.space_group_name_H-M   'P 1'
#
loop_
_entity.id
_entity.type
_entity.pdbx_description
1 polymer ?
#
loop_
_entity_poly.entity_id
_entity_poly.type
_entity_poly.pdbx_seq_one_letter_code
_entity_poly.pdbx_strand_id
1 'polypeptide(L)'
;MVMLTTQQQALIKAIEELELAQVQKLLAEGLDPNFIDPEQGPPVSIICDGIFKWWEDVSEAYEAGTPLSQEEKQQALQVYLDILEALIQAKANVHLWDAEEFYGPLWDAASSACAPAVQRLLDEKVDPNTRDEEGLTILSSISQLFFDCDFDEIDWSEALQEERETLELLRRHGAKMSKELTT
;
A
#
# COMPACT_ATOMS: atom_id res chain seq x y z
N MET A 1 -24.80 4.75 -10.25
CA MET A 1 -24.04 3.91 -9.30
C MET A 1 -24.40 2.46 -9.56
N VAL A 2 -23.41 1.65 -9.93
CA VAL A 2 -23.57 0.20 -9.90
C VAL A 2 -23.56 -0.20 -8.42
N MET A 3 -24.62 -0.85 -7.95
CA MET A 3 -24.64 -1.37 -6.58
C MET A 3 -23.81 -2.65 -6.51
N LEU A 4 -22.99 -2.76 -5.47
CA LEU A 4 -22.27 -4.00 -5.18
C LEU A 4 -23.25 -5.15 -4.91
N THR A 5 -22.86 -6.35 -5.35
CA THR A 5 -23.58 -7.58 -4.99
C THR A 5 -23.34 -7.94 -3.52
N THR A 6 -24.18 -8.81 -2.95
CA THR A 6 -24.00 -9.29 -1.57
C THR A 6 -22.64 -9.95 -1.35
N GLN A 7 -22.10 -10.68 -2.33
CA GLN A 7 -20.77 -11.29 -2.22
C GLN A 7 -19.66 -10.25 -2.27
N GLN A 8 -19.79 -9.21 -3.10
CA GLN A 8 -18.83 -8.10 -3.16
C GLN A 8 -18.82 -7.33 -1.84
N GLN A 9 -19.99 -6.98 -1.30
CA GLN A 9 -20.10 -6.34 0.02
C GLN A 9 -19.50 -7.20 1.14
N ALA A 10 -19.71 -8.52 1.08
CA ALA A 10 -19.11 -9.45 2.04
C ALA A 10 -17.59 -9.52 1.91
N LEU A 11 -17.02 -9.39 0.71
CA LEU A 11 -15.58 -9.34 0.51
C LEU A 11 -14.98 -8.05 1.08
N ILE A 12 -15.59 -6.90 0.77
CA ILE A 12 -15.18 -5.59 1.31
C ILE A 12 -15.14 -5.65 2.83
N LYS A 13 -16.26 -6.07 3.44
CA LYS A 13 -16.35 -6.21 4.89
C LYS A 13 -15.29 -7.14 5.47
N ALA A 14 -15.04 -8.29 4.84
CA ALA A 14 -14.03 -9.24 5.31
C ALA A 14 -12.61 -8.70 5.21
N ILE A 15 -12.32 -7.82 4.24
CA ILE A 15 -11.05 -7.12 4.13
C ILE A 15 -10.91 -6.09 5.26
N GLU A 16 -11.92 -5.25 5.47
CA GLU A 16 -11.94 -4.22 6.52
C GLU A 16 -11.78 -4.82 7.93
N GLU A 17 -12.46 -5.94 8.19
CA GLU A 17 -12.40 -6.65 9.49
C GLU A 17 -11.19 -7.61 9.59
N LEU A 18 -10.32 -7.66 8.57
CA LEU A 18 -9.15 -8.52 8.47
C LEU A 18 -9.48 -10.02 8.66
N GLU A 19 -10.67 -10.45 8.21
CA GLU A 19 -11.14 -11.83 8.26
C GLU A 19 -10.57 -12.67 7.11
N LEU A 20 -9.26 -12.98 7.17
CA LEU A 20 -8.54 -13.74 6.14
C LEU A 20 -9.28 -15.01 5.66
N ALA A 21 -9.84 -15.79 6.58
CA ALA A 21 -10.55 -17.02 6.24
C ALA A 21 -11.81 -16.76 5.38
N GLN A 22 -12.51 -15.66 5.63
CA GLN A 22 -13.70 -15.27 4.86
C GLN A 22 -13.31 -14.68 3.50
N VAL A 23 -12.23 -13.90 3.43
CA VAL A 23 -11.63 -13.45 2.16
C VAL A 23 -11.28 -14.65 1.29
N GLN A 24 -10.48 -15.59 1.81
CA GLN A 24 -10.04 -16.78 1.07
C GLN A 24 -11.23 -17.62 0.61
N LYS A 25 -12.25 -17.79 1.45
CA LYS A 25 -13.47 -18.52 1.09
C LYS A 25 -14.19 -17.88 -0.10
N LEU A 26 -14.42 -16.57 -0.08
CA LEU A 26 -15.14 -15.86 -1.15
C LEU A 26 -14.38 -15.94 -2.48
N LEU A 27 -13.06 -15.77 -2.45
CA LEU A 27 -12.22 -15.87 -3.63
C LEU A 27 -12.19 -17.31 -4.17
N ALA A 28 -12.14 -18.33 -3.29
CA ALA A 28 -12.20 -19.74 -3.68
C ALA A 28 -13.55 -20.15 -4.28
N GLU A 29 -14.64 -19.47 -3.92
CA GLU A 29 -15.97 -19.62 -4.54
C GLU A 29 -16.06 -18.98 -5.94
N GLY A 30 -14.98 -18.31 -6.41
CA GLY A 30 -14.88 -17.72 -7.74
C GLY A 30 -15.31 -16.27 -7.82
N LEU A 31 -15.42 -15.56 -6.68
CA LEU A 31 -15.66 -14.12 -6.68
C LEU A 31 -14.45 -13.40 -7.30
N ASP A 32 -14.69 -12.66 -8.38
CA ASP A 32 -13.68 -11.79 -9.00
C ASP A 32 -13.46 -10.56 -8.11
N PRO A 33 -12.24 -10.31 -7.61
CA PRO A 33 -11.95 -9.14 -6.78
C PRO A 33 -11.82 -7.83 -7.58
N ASN A 34 -11.89 -7.86 -8.92
CA ASN A 34 -11.73 -6.68 -9.77
C ASN A 34 -13.02 -5.87 -9.93
N PHE A 35 -13.59 -5.43 -8.81
CA PHE A 35 -14.66 -4.44 -8.78
C PHE A 35 -14.22 -3.22 -7.98
N ILE A 36 -15.00 -2.15 -8.05
CA ILE A 36 -14.72 -0.89 -7.35
C ILE A 36 -15.87 -0.67 -6.38
N ASP A 37 -15.56 -0.58 -5.09
CA ASP A 37 -16.43 0.07 -4.12
C ASP A 37 -16.39 1.58 -4.38
N PRO A 38 -17.55 2.27 -4.50
CA PRO A 38 -17.57 3.68 -4.87
C PRO A 38 -17.02 4.63 -3.80
N GLU A 39 -16.88 4.17 -2.55
CA GLU A 39 -16.35 4.97 -1.45
C GLU A 39 -14.91 4.59 -1.12
N GLN A 40 -14.59 3.30 -1.18
CA GLN A 40 -13.29 2.76 -0.73
C GLN A 40 -12.36 2.34 -1.87
N GLY A 41 -12.85 2.28 -3.10
CA GLY A 41 -12.07 1.88 -4.26
C GLY A 41 -12.02 0.36 -4.45
N PRO A 42 -11.02 -0.15 -5.19
CA PRO A 42 -10.91 -1.59 -5.46
C PRO A 42 -10.45 -2.36 -4.22
N PRO A 43 -10.90 -3.62 -4.00
CA PRO A 43 -10.53 -4.45 -2.86
C PRO A 43 -9.03 -4.51 -2.53
N VAL A 44 -8.18 -4.46 -3.56
CA VAL A 44 -6.72 -4.47 -3.38
C VAL A 44 -6.17 -3.15 -2.84
N SER A 45 -6.77 -2.01 -3.19
CA SER A 45 -6.44 -0.73 -2.56
C SER A 45 -6.93 -0.69 -1.12
N ILE A 46 -8.11 -1.24 -0.83
CA ILE A 46 -8.65 -1.25 0.55
C ILE A 46 -7.70 -1.96 1.52
N ILE A 47 -7.16 -3.12 1.13
CA ILE A 47 -6.19 -3.80 2.01
C ILE A 47 -4.87 -3.03 2.11
N CYS A 48 -4.40 -2.39 1.04
CA CYS A 48 -3.16 -1.63 1.02
C CYS A 48 -3.28 -0.32 1.83
N ASP A 49 -4.39 0.39 1.73
CA ASP A 49 -4.73 1.56 2.55
C ASP A 49 -4.88 1.16 4.03
N GLY A 50 -5.52 0.01 4.30
CA GLY A 50 -5.63 -0.52 5.65
C GLY A 50 -4.30 -0.79 6.36
N ILE A 51 -3.19 -0.96 5.62
CA ILE A 51 -1.83 -1.07 6.19
C ILE A 51 -1.44 0.20 6.93
N PHE A 52 -2.02 1.35 6.58
CA PHE A 52 -1.81 2.60 7.30
C PHE A 52 -2.10 2.45 8.80
N LYS A 53 -3.07 1.61 9.18
CA LYS A 53 -3.34 1.37 10.60
C LYS A 53 -2.19 0.68 11.32
N TRP A 54 -1.53 -0.28 10.65
CA TRP A 54 -0.30 -0.89 11.16
C TRP A 54 0.82 0.15 11.27
N TRP A 55 0.95 1.05 10.28
CA TRP A 55 1.97 2.08 10.29
C TRP A 55 1.76 3.12 11.40
N GLU A 56 0.52 3.55 11.64
CA GLU A 56 0.17 4.43 12.77
C GLU A 56 0.65 3.82 14.10
N ASP A 57 0.33 2.54 14.35
CA ASP A 57 0.70 1.87 15.59
C ASP A 57 2.24 1.77 15.75
N VAL A 58 2.97 1.57 14.65
CA VAL A 58 4.45 1.57 14.64
C VAL A 58 5.01 2.97 14.92
N SER A 59 4.49 4.00 14.23
CA SER A 59 4.95 5.38 14.36
C SER A 59 4.68 5.93 15.76
N GLU A 60 3.46 5.72 16.28
CA GLU A 60 3.10 6.13 17.66
C GLU A 60 4.00 5.45 18.70
N ALA A 61 4.39 4.19 18.49
CA ALA A 61 5.30 3.49 19.39
C ALA A 61 6.72 4.10 19.39
N TYR A 62 7.21 4.56 18.23
CA TYR A 62 8.47 5.32 18.15
C TYR A 62 8.36 6.66 18.90
N GLU A 63 7.29 7.43 18.66
CA GLU A 63 7.05 8.72 19.31
C GLU A 63 6.93 8.61 20.83
N ALA A 64 6.33 7.52 21.32
CA ALA A 64 6.22 7.21 22.74
C ALA A 64 7.56 6.76 23.37
N GLY A 65 8.61 6.56 22.57
CA GLY A 65 9.90 6.05 23.04
C GLY A 65 9.89 4.55 23.40
N THR A 66 8.89 3.82 22.92
CA THR A 66 8.71 2.38 23.15
C THR A 66 8.51 1.64 21.81
N PRO A 67 9.52 1.68 20.91
CA PRO A 67 9.36 1.10 19.58
C PRO A 67 9.09 -0.41 19.67
N LEU A 68 8.18 -0.88 18.82
CA LEU A 68 7.88 -2.30 18.68
C LEU A 68 9.13 -3.07 18.22
N SER A 69 9.26 -4.31 18.69
CA SER A 69 10.24 -5.26 18.16
C SER A 69 9.90 -5.63 16.71
N GLN A 70 10.90 -6.16 15.98
CA GLN A 70 10.69 -6.61 14.60
C GLN A 70 9.66 -7.74 14.54
N GLU A 71 9.65 -8.64 15.52
CA GLU A 71 8.67 -9.71 15.63
C GLU A 71 7.25 -9.18 15.86
N GLU A 72 7.06 -8.17 16.72
CA GLU A 72 5.76 -7.54 16.96
C GLU A 72 5.23 -6.85 15.69
N LYS A 73 6.10 -6.09 15.00
CA LYS A 73 5.77 -5.45 13.72
C LYS A 73 5.33 -6.49 12.68
N GLN A 74 6.11 -7.56 12.53
CA GLN A 74 5.81 -8.63 11.58
C GLN A 74 4.49 -9.34 11.92
N GLN A 75 4.27 -9.66 13.19
CA GLN A 75 3.06 -10.35 13.63
C GLN A 75 1.81 -9.50 13.38
N ALA A 76 1.86 -8.20 13.66
CA ALA A 76 0.75 -7.29 13.41
C ALA A 76 0.49 -7.09 11.90
N LEU A 77 1.53 -7.09 11.07
CA LEU A 77 1.43 -6.90 9.62
C LEU A 77 0.94 -8.16 8.88
N GLN A 78 1.16 -9.36 9.44
CA GLN A 78 1.00 -10.63 8.72
C GLN A 78 -0.39 -10.79 8.07
N VAL A 79 -1.46 -10.41 8.77
CA VAL A 79 -2.82 -10.56 8.24
C VAL A 79 -3.07 -9.69 7.00
N TYR A 80 -2.47 -8.50 6.94
CA TYR A 80 -2.56 -7.62 5.77
C TYR A 80 -1.87 -8.25 4.56
N LEU A 81 -0.67 -8.80 4.76
CA LEU A 81 0.10 -9.45 3.70
C LEU A 81 -0.59 -10.73 3.21
N ASP A 82 -1.20 -11.50 4.11
CA ASP A 82 -1.94 -12.71 3.74
C ASP A 82 -3.19 -12.40 2.92
N ILE A 83 -3.92 -11.33 3.25
CA ILE A 83 -5.07 -10.87 2.47
C ILE A 83 -4.62 -10.32 1.11
N LEU A 84 -3.57 -9.49 1.07
CA LEU A 84 -2.99 -9.00 -0.18
C LEU A 84 -2.57 -10.16 -1.09
N GLU A 85 -1.89 -11.17 -0.55
CA GLU A 85 -1.49 -12.35 -1.30
C GLU A 85 -2.70 -13.15 -1.81
N ALA A 86 -3.75 -13.32 -0.99
CA ALA A 86 -4.98 -13.98 -1.43
C ALA A 86 -5.64 -13.25 -2.61
N LEU A 87 -5.69 -11.91 -2.58
CA LEU A 87 -6.22 -11.10 -3.67
C LEU A 87 -5.36 -11.21 -4.94
N ILE A 88 -4.03 -11.18 -4.82
CA ILE A 88 -3.13 -11.34 -5.98
C ILE A 88 -3.26 -12.74 -6.59
N GLN A 89 -3.36 -13.78 -5.77
CA GLN A 89 -3.62 -15.15 -6.23
C GLN A 89 -4.96 -15.25 -6.98
N ALA A 90 -5.97 -14.51 -6.53
CA ALA A 90 -7.26 -14.35 -7.18
C ALA A 90 -7.25 -13.37 -8.38
N LYS A 91 -6.07 -12.93 -8.83
CA LYS A 91 -5.87 -12.05 -10.00
C LYS A 91 -6.46 -10.65 -9.83
N ALA A 92 -6.42 -10.11 -8.61
CA ALA A 92 -6.65 -8.69 -8.40
C ALA A 92 -5.66 -7.86 -9.23
N ASN A 93 -6.18 -6.80 -9.86
CA ASN A 93 -5.37 -5.85 -10.63
C ASN A 93 -4.63 -4.92 -9.68
N VAL A 94 -3.33 -5.15 -9.49
CA VAL A 94 -2.47 -4.29 -8.65
C VAL A 94 -1.91 -3.07 -9.38
N HIS A 95 -2.13 -2.96 -10.70
CA HIS A 95 -1.65 -1.84 -11.52
C HIS A 95 -2.64 -0.66 -11.55
N LEU A 96 -3.60 -0.65 -10.63
CA LEU A 96 -4.61 0.40 -10.53
C LEU A 96 -3.96 1.68 -10.00
N TRP A 97 -4.29 2.78 -10.67
CA TRP A 97 -3.88 4.12 -10.30
C TRP A 97 -4.98 5.08 -10.76
N ASP A 98 -5.55 5.84 -9.84
CA ASP A 98 -6.49 6.91 -10.11
C ASP A 98 -6.07 8.17 -9.35
N ALA A 99 -5.40 9.09 -10.05
CA ALA A 99 -4.91 10.31 -9.43
C ALA A 99 -6.03 11.24 -8.90
N GLU A 100 -7.28 11.06 -9.35
CA GLU A 100 -8.41 11.92 -8.96
C GLU A 100 -9.22 11.32 -7.81
N GLU A 101 -9.33 9.99 -7.74
CA GLU A 101 -10.16 9.30 -6.74
C GLU A 101 -9.37 8.34 -5.81
N PHE A 102 -8.34 7.64 -6.31
CA PHE A 102 -7.62 6.59 -5.56
C PHE A 102 -6.15 6.44 -5.98
N TYR A 103 -5.20 6.84 -5.13
CA TYR A 103 -3.76 6.76 -5.42
C TYR A 103 -3.29 5.34 -5.79
N GLY A 104 -3.92 4.28 -5.30
CA GLY A 104 -3.71 2.92 -5.79
C GLY A 104 -2.64 2.13 -5.02
N PRO A 105 -2.59 0.79 -5.21
CA PRO A 105 -2.03 -0.12 -4.20
C PRO A 105 -0.57 0.14 -3.83
N LEU A 106 0.27 0.48 -4.81
CA LEU A 106 1.69 0.71 -4.57
C LEU A 106 1.95 1.99 -3.79
N TRP A 107 1.17 3.05 -4.01
CA TRP A 107 1.30 4.28 -3.24
C TRP A 107 0.73 4.09 -1.84
N ASP A 108 -0.43 3.46 -1.69
CA ASP A 108 -1.06 3.19 -0.38
C ASP A 108 -0.12 2.39 0.55
N ALA A 109 0.52 1.34 0.02
CA ALA A 109 1.50 0.55 0.77
C ALA A 109 2.77 1.34 1.12
N ALA A 110 3.21 2.21 0.21
CA ALA A 110 4.46 2.94 0.38
C ALA A 110 4.30 4.18 1.27
N SER A 111 3.16 4.87 1.26
CA SER A 111 2.82 5.95 2.20
C SER A 111 2.66 5.43 3.64
N SER A 112 2.40 4.12 3.79
CA SER A 112 2.41 3.41 5.07
C SER A 112 3.79 2.87 5.47
N ALA A 113 4.87 3.30 4.79
CA ALA A 113 6.24 2.83 5.03
C ALA A 113 6.38 1.28 5.08
N CYS A 114 5.53 0.55 4.35
CA CYS A 114 5.46 -0.90 4.42
C CYS A 114 6.29 -1.56 3.32
N ALA A 115 7.61 -1.61 3.52
CA ALA A 115 8.54 -2.26 2.60
C ALA A 115 8.14 -3.69 2.17
N PRO A 116 7.59 -4.57 3.05
CA PRO A 116 7.11 -5.88 2.63
C PRO A 116 5.97 -5.85 1.60
N ALA A 117 4.97 -4.99 1.77
CA ALA A 117 3.86 -4.85 0.82
C ALA A 117 4.34 -4.19 -0.48
N VAL A 118 5.19 -3.18 -0.39
CA VAL A 118 5.82 -2.52 -1.55
C VAL A 118 6.62 -3.53 -2.38
N GLN A 119 7.48 -4.35 -1.74
CA GLN A 119 8.22 -5.40 -2.43
C GLN A 119 7.27 -6.33 -3.18
N ARG A 120 6.21 -6.79 -2.50
CA ARG A 120 5.27 -7.73 -3.08
C ARG A 120 4.55 -7.16 -4.31
N LEU A 121 4.15 -5.88 -4.27
CA LEU A 121 3.52 -5.21 -5.40
C LEU A 121 4.50 -4.97 -6.55
N LEU A 122 5.74 -4.59 -6.26
CA LEU A 122 6.79 -4.44 -7.28
C LEU A 122 7.18 -5.77 -7.94
N ASP A 123 7.03 -6.90 -7.23
CA ASP A 123 7.24 -8.22 -7.81
C ASP A 123 6.22 -8.54 -8.92
N GLU A 124 5.00 -7.98 -8.83
CA GLU A 124 3.98 -8.00 -9.91
C GLU A 124 4.26 -6.99 -11.04
N LYS A 125 5.40 -6.28 -11.01
CA LYS A 125 5.81 -5.31 -12.05
C LYS A 125 4.89 -4.09 -12.15
N VAL A 126 4.32 -3.65 -11.03
CA VAL A 126 3.68 -2.34 -10.95
C VAL A 126 4.71 -1.25 -11.30
N ASP A 127 4.33 -0.29 -12.13
CA ASP A 127 5.21 0.83 -12.51
C ASP A 127 5.31 1.81 -11.35
N PRO A 128 6.49 2.00 -10.72
CA PRO A 128 6.63 2.93 -9.60
C PRO A 128 6.71 4.40 -10.04
N ASN A 129 6.59 4.70 -11.34
CA ASN A 129 6.69 6.04 -11.89
C ASN A 129 5.35 6.64 -12.34
N THR A 130 4.22 6.03 -11.92
CA THR A 130 2.90 6.66 -12.03
C THR A 130 2.90 7.99 -11.28
N ARG A 131 2.08 8.93 -11.76
CA ARG A 131 2.04 10.31 -11.25
C ARG A 131 0.68 10.62 -10.62
N ASP A 132 0.69 11.27 -9.47
CA ASP A 132 -0.51 11.85 -8.85
C ASP A 132 -1.00 13.11 -9.57
N GLU A 133 -2.06 13.72 -9.04
CA GLU A 133 -2.71 14.91 -9.62
C GLU A 133 -1.79 16.15 -9.61
N GLU A 134 -0.81 16.19 -8.71
CA GLU A 134 0.22 17.23 -8.67
C GLU A 134 1.37 16.94 -9.65
N GLY A 135 1.29 15.81 -10.36
CA GLY A 135 2.30 15.37 -11.30
C GLY A 135 3.52 14.74 -10.63
N LEU A 136 3.43 14.40 -9.34
CA LEU A 136 4.49 13.77 -8.59
C LEU A 136 4.49 12.25 -8.79
N THR A 137 5.66 11.71 -9.10
CA THR A 137 5.90 10.25 -9.03
C THR A 137 5.72 9.73 -7.60
N ILE A 138 5.46 8.43 -7.43
CA ILE A 138 5.37 7.79 -6.10
C ILE A 138 6.59 8.15 -5.22
N LEU A 139 7.81 8.09 -5.77
CA LEU A 139 9.02 8.41 -4.99
C LEU A 139 9.03 9.88 -4.54
N SER A 140 8.62 10.82 -5.39
CA SER A 140 8.54 12.24 -5.02
C SER A 140 7.42 12.53 -4.03
N SER A 141 6.23 11.98 -4.29
CA SER A 141 5.04 12.16 -3.44
C SER A 141 5.33 11.69 -2.01
N ILE A 142 5.93 10.50 -1.84
CA ILE A 142 6.23 9.95 -0.52
C ILE A 142 7.43 10.65 0.15
N SER A 143 8.45 11.05 -0.60
CA SER A 143 9.56 11.83 -0.02
C SER A 143 9.07 13.16 0.56
N GLN A 144 8.15 13.83 -0.15
CA GLN A 144 7.51 15.05 0.36
C GLN A 144 6.60 14.77 1.55
N LEU A 145 5.80 13.68 1.49
CA LEU A 145 4.93 13.28 2.58
C LEU A 145 5.69 13.03 3.89
N PHE A 146 6.81 12.29 3.83
CA PHE A 146 7.59 11.92 5.02
C PHE A 146 8.54 13.03 5.48
N PHE A 147 9.17 13.75 4.56
CA PHE A 147 10.33 14.60 4.88
C PHE A 147 10.26 16.03 4.34
N ASP A 148 9.19 16.43 3.64
CA ASP A 148 9.05 17.75 2.99
C ASP A 148 10.24 18.12 2.08
N CYS A 149 10.87 17.11 1.45
CA CYS A 149 12.01 17.31 0.54
C CYS A 149 12.11 16.21 -0.53
N ASP A 150 13.06 16.38 -1.46
CA ASP A 150 13.36 15.38 -2.47
C ASP A 150 14.15 14.19 -1.89
N PHE A 151 13.99 12.99 -2.45
CA PHE A 151 14.70 11.77 -2.03
C PHE A 151 16.21 11.95 -1.84
N ASP A 152 16.88 12.70 -2.71
CA ASP A 152 18.34 12.92 -2.66
C ASP A 152 18.75 13.92 -1.56
N GLU A 153 17.80 14.61 -0.93
CA GLU A 153 17.99 15.63 0.10
C GLU A 153 17.61 15.14 1.50
N ILE A 154 17.03 13.95 1.62
CA ILE A 154 16.60 13.36 2.89
C ILE A 154 17.78 13.21 3.85
N ASP A 155 17.63 13.75 5.06
CA ASP A 155 18.54 13.46 6.18
C ASP A 155 18.16 12.14 6.87
N TRP A 156 18.80 11.06 6.41
CA TRP A 156 18.53 9.71 6.91
C TRP A 156 18.90 9.48 8.39
N SER A 157 19.53 10.44 9.09
CA SER A 157 19.77 10.28 10.54
C SER A 157 18.52 10.44 11.39
N GLU A 158 17.49 11.11 10.86
CA GLU A 158 16.23 11.38 11.55
C GLU A 158 15.06 10.50 11.05
N ALA A 159 15.30 9.68 10.00
CA ALA A 159 14.29 8.81 9.42
C ALA A 159 14.08 7.51 10.22
N LEU A 160 12.84 7.05 10.28
CA LEU A 160 12.54 5.70 10.77
C LEU A 160 13.08 4.65 9.80
N GLN A 161 13.42 3.47 10.32
CA GLN A 161 13.97 2.39 9.51
C GLN A 161 13.01 2.00 8.37
N GLU A 162 11.72 1.93 8.65
CA GLU A 162 10.66 1.56 7.73
C GLU A 162 10.51 2.54 6.55
N GLU A 163 10.54 3.85 6.82
CA GLU A 163 10.47 4.90 5.80
C GLU A 163 11.65 4.81 4.84
N ARG A 164 12.85 4.66 5.42
CA ARG A 164 14.09 4.50 4.67
C ARG A 164 14.07 3.25 3.80
N GLU A 165 13.72 2.11 4.38
CA GLU A 165 13.67 0.84 3.65
C GLU A 165 12.69 0.91 2.49
N THR A 166 11.54 1.55 2.68
CA THR A 166 10.50 1.73 1.66
C THR A 166 10.99 2.60 0.50
N LEU A 167 11.54 3.78 0.78
CA LEU A 167 12.02 4.69 -0.25
C LEU A 167 13.26 4.15 -0.99
N GLU A 168 14.22 3.55 -0.26
CA GLU A 168 15.37 2.88 -0.87
C GLU A 168 14.94 1.67 -1.72
N LEU A 169 13.90 0.94 -1.32
CA LEU A 169 13.33 -0.16 -2.09
C LEU A 169 12.70 0.33 -3.41
N LEU A 170 11.83 1.35 -3.35
CA LEU A 170 11.26 1.98 -4.54
C LEU A 170 12.38 2.42 -5.51
N ARG A 171 13.38 3.13 -5.00
CA ARG A 171 14.53 3.59 -5.79
C ARG A 171 15.28 2.44 -6.45
N ARG A 172 15.57 1.36 -5.71
CA ARG A 172 16.23 0.14 -6.25
C ARG A 172 15.39 -0.55 -7.33
N HIS A 173 14.08 -0.42 -7.28
CA HIS A 173 13.15 -0.94 -8.28
C HIS A 173 12.86 0.04 -9.43
N GLY A 174 13.67 1.09 -9.56
CA GLY A 174 13.60 2.00 -10.71
C GLY A 174 12.56 3.11 -10.56
N ALA A 175 12.07 3.35 -9.34
CA ALA A 175 11.34 4.57 -9.05
C ALA A 175 12.28 5.78 -9.23
N LYS A 176 11.77 6.79 -9.91
CA LYS A 176 12.45 8.04 -10.17
C LYS A 176 11.66 9.17 -9.55
N MET A 177 12.38 10.21 -9.16
CA MET A 177 11.79 11.49 -8.82
C MET A 177 11.17 12.12 -10.07
N SER A 178 10.15 12.95 -9.89
CA SER A 178 9.45 13.65 -10.97
C SER A 178 10.40 14.47 -11.85
N LYS A 179 11.42 15.09 -11.25
CA LYS A 179 12.48 15.88 -11.92
C LYS A 179 13.39 15.06 -12.82
N GLU A 180 13.46 13.74 -12.63
CA GLU A 180 14.29 12.83 -13.44
C GLU A 180 13.52 12.32 -14.68
N LEU A 181 12.21 12.56 -14.75
CA LEU A 181 11.33 12.11 -15.83
C LEU A 181 10.91 13.23 -16.78
N THR A 182 11.19 14.49 -16.44
CA THR A 182 10.98 15.62 -17.34
C THR A 182 11.85 15.47 -18.58
N THR A 183 11.19 15.16 -19.71
CA THR A 183 11.73 15.29 -21.07
C THR A 183 10.99 16.42 -21.78
#